data_AF-A0A0G1JMG9-F1
#
_entry.id   AF-A0A0G1JMG9-F1
#
_cell.length_a   1.000
_cell.length_b   1.000
_cell.length_c   1.000
_cell.angle_alpha   90.00
_cell.angle_beta   90.00
_cell.angle_gamma   90.00
#
_symmetry.space_group_name_H-M   'P 1'
#
loop_
_entity.id
_entity.type
_entity.pdbx_description
1 polymer ?
#
loop_
_entity_poly.entity_id
_entity_poly.type
_entity_poly.pdbx_seq_one_letter_code
_entity_poly.pdbx_strand_id
1 'polypeptide(L)'
;MITTLQKYTIHDVVDGFVYNELEGKGLFGLAGKLTIQPEYQRNYIYASDGGKREQAVIESLLKEYPIGLLYFNKVRDNALEVLDGQQRITSVGRFVTGKFAVKDANGHEQYFSGMAEVQREKIMNASLLVYVCEGDEPEIKDWFKTINIAGVPLTQQEILNAVYSGPFVTRAREEFSNSNNSLVQKWLKSHFTKVIDWISGVFTDVESEMKGLEWGRLYEAYHKQDYDPVEVSKQVRELLSSFEIKDRRGVFEYILGGSQDTKLINVRVFDEPTKKVVYAKQTKAAQTKGDSNCPLCAIGHDANHEKIWSLSEMDADHVSAWSKGGETSVENCQMLCKTHNRAKGNR
;
A
#
# COMPACT_ATOMS: atom_id res chain seq x y z
N MET A 1 -25.96 -1.71 -2.97
CA MET A 1 -25.83 -1.49 -1.51
C MET A 1 -27.16 -1.77 -0.80
N ILE A 2 -27.14 -2.64 0.22
CA ILE A 2 -28.28 -2.93 1.10
C ILE A 2 -28.10 -2.11 2.39
N THR A 3 -29.17 -1.47 2.85
CA THR A 3 -29.17 -0.75 4.14
C THR A 3 -30.29 -1.27 5.01
N THR A 4 -29.97 -1.63 6.26
CA THR A 4 -30.92 -2.15 7.24
C THR A 4 -30.91 -1.23 8.46
N LEU A 5 -32.06 -0.64 8.80
CA LEU A 5 -32.19 0.14 10.02
C LEU A 5 -32.26 -0.81 11.22
N GLN A 6 -31.38 -0.61 12.18
CA GLN A 6 -31.32 -1.33 13.44
C GLN A 6 -31.33 -0.34 14.60
N LYS A 7 -31.79 -0.84 15.75
CA LYS A 7 -31.79 -0.09 17.00
C LYS A 7 -30.83 -0.75 17.96
N TYR A 8 -29.94 0.05 18.53
CA TYR A 8 -29.04 -0.36 19.60
C TYR A 8 -29.27 0.53 20.81
N THR A 9 -29.02 0.03 22.02
CA THR A 9 -28.93 0.89 23.20
C THR A 9 -27.51 1.41 23.36
N ILE A 10 -27.31 2.46 24.17
CA ILE A 10 -25.96 2.87 24.58
C ILE A 10 -25.25 1.70 25.25
N HIS A 11 -25.95 0.95 26.12
CA HIS A 11 -25.41 -0.24 26.76
C HIS A 11 -24.79 -1.21 25.76
N ASP A 12 -25.51 -1.54 24.67
CA ASP A 12 -24.99 -2.44 23.64
C ASP A 12 -23.73 -1.87 23.00
N VAL A 13 -23.78 -0.61 22.54
CA VAL A 13 -22.69 -0.02 21.75
C VAL A 13 -21.41 0.17 22.58
N VAL A 14 -21.53 0.45 23.87
CA VAL A 14 -20.36 0.61 24.77
C VAL A 14 -19.97 -0.69 25.49
N ASP A 15 -20.65 -1.80 25.25
CA ASP A 15 -20.24 -3.09 25.80
C ASP A 15 -18.89 -3.51 25.21
N GLY A 16 -17.95 -3.89 26.07
CA GLY A 16 -16.56 -4.14 25.68
C GLY A 16 -15.80 -2.88 25.23
N PHE A 17 -16.21 -1.68 25.65
CA PHE A 17 -15.52 -0.43 25.35
C PHE A 17 -14.15 -0.38 26.03
N VAL A 18 -13.11 -0.77 25.27
CA VAL A 18 -11.72 -0.74 25.72
C VAL A 18 -11.00 0.39 25.01
N TYR A 19 -10.48 1.32 25.81
CA TYR A 19 -9.61 2.37 25.34
C TYR A 19 -8.16 1.91 25.49
N ASN A 20 -7.48 1.60 24.37
CA ASN A 20 -6.08 1.22 24.38
C ASN A 20 -5.24 2.32 23.72
N GLU A 21 -4.58 3.15 24.54
CA GLU A 21 -3.67 4.20 24.06
C GLU A 21 -2.36 3.64 23.47
N LEU A 22 -1.98 2.40 23.78
CA LEU A 22 -0.65 1.85 23.53
C LEU A 22 -0.56 0.94 22.29
N GLU A 23 -1.66 0.31 21.86
CA GLU A 23 -1.58 -0.72 20.80
C GLU A 23 -1.89 -0.23 19.39
N GLY A 24 -2.34 1.02 19.18
CA GLY A 24 -2.77 1.46 17.85
C GLY A 24 -3.95 0.64 17.26
N LYS A 25 -4.51 -0.28 18.04
CA LYS A 25 -5.70 -1.08 17.69
C LYS A 25 -6.94 -0.30 18.09
N GLY A 26 -7.90 -0.24 17.17
CA GLY A 26 -9.08 0.62 17.23
C GLY A 26 -9.89 0.51 18.52
N LEU A 27 -10.70 1.53 18.78
CA LEU A 27 -11.69 1.54 19.85
C LEU A 27 -12.80 0.54 19.50
N PHE A 28 -13.19 -0.34 20.44
CA PHE A 28 -14.20 -1.37 20.19
C PHE A 28 -15.51 -1.17 20.98
N GLY A 29 -16.60 -1.76 20.48
CA GLY A 29 -17.93 -1.78 21.09
C GLY A 29 -18.73 -3.02 20.68
N LEU A 30 -19.99 -3.14 21.10
CA LEU A 30 -20.83 -4.34 20.85
C LEU A 30 -20.11 -5.66 21.21
N ALA A 31 -19.47 -5.71 22.38
CA ALA A 31 -18.67 -6.85 22.84
C ALA A 31 -17.55 -7.26 21.87
N GLY A 32 -16.91 -6.27 21.22
CA GLY A 32 -15.83 -6.48 20.25
C GLY A 32 -16.30 -6.69 18.81
N LYS A 33 -17.61 -6.68 18.53
CA LYS A 33 -18.15 -6.80 17.17
C LYS A 33 -18.09 -5.49 16.38
N LEU A 34 -18.02 -4.34 17.07
CA LEU A 34 -17.97 -3.02 16.45
C LEU A 34 -16.58 -2.41 16.63
N THR A 35 -15.91 -2.09 15.52
CA THR A 35 -14.78 -1.18 15.52
C THR A 35 -15.31 0.26 15.46
N ILE A 36 -15.30 0.94 16.60
CA ILE A 36 -15.77 2.33 16.75
C ILE A 36 -14.80 3.31 16.09
N GLN A 37 -13.50 3.08 16.24
CA GLN A 37 -12.46 3.90 15.63
C GLN A 37 -11.65 3.03 14.67
N PRO A 38 -12.16 2.79 13.45
CA PRO A 38 -11.37 2.12 12.42
C PRO A 38 -10.20 3.01 12.01
N GLU A 39 -9.10 2.40 11.58
CA GLU A 39 -7.83 3.08 11.36
C GLU A 39 -7.96 4.30 10.44
N TYR A 40 -8.79 4.18 9.42
CA TYR A 40 -8.95 5.21 8.40
C TYR A 40 -9.68 6.48 8.86
N GLN A 41 -10.45 6.41 9.95
CA GLN A 41 -11.12 7.58 10.48
C GLN A 41 -10.16 8.47 11.28
N ARG A 42 -10.51 9.75 11.39
CA ARG A 42 -9.71 10.72 12.14
C ARG A 42 -9.68 10.38 13.63
N ASN A 43 -8.64 10.86 14.31
CA ASN A 43 -8.56 10.79 15.76
C ASN A 43 -9.76 11.48 16.41
N TYR A 44 -10.04 11.08 17.65
CA TYR A 44 -11.08 11.72 18.44
C TYR A 44 -10.75 13.19 18.69
N ILE A 45 -11.65 14.10 18.28
CA ILE A 45 -11.46 15.56 18.39
C ILE A 45 -12.48 16.23 19.30
N TYR A 46 -13.54 15.55 19.76
CA TYR A 46 -14.56 16.20 20.60
C TYR A 46 -14.05 16.60 22.00
N ALA A 47 -12.92 16.02 22.43
CA ALA A 47 -12.17 16.46 23.60
C ALA A 47 -11.36 17.75 23.38
N SER A 48 -11.19 18.23 22.14
CA SER A 48 -10.52 19.50 21.88
C SER A 48 -11.34 20.68 22.44
N ASP A 49 -10.69 21.83 22.57
CA ASP A 49 -11.34 23.09 22.96
C ASP A 49 -12.11 23.00 24.30
N GLY A 50 -11.55 22.25 25.24
CA GLY A 50 -12.10 22.05 26.59
C GLY A 50 -13.27 21.06 26.68
N GLY A 51 -13.43 20.18 25.69
CA GLY A 51 -14.42 19.08 25.75
C GLY A 51 -15.87 19.52 25.60
N LYS A 52 -16.14 20.73 25.09
CA LYS A 52 -17.51 21.26 24.96
C LYS A 52 -18.41 20.37 24.09
N ARG A 53 -17.83 19.77 23.03
CA ARG A 53 -18.58 18.90 22.12
C ARG A 53 -18.88 17.53 22.73
N GLU A 54 -17.96 16.95 23.48
CA GLU A 54 -18.21 15.68 24.17
C GLU A 54 -19.23 15.83 25.31
N GLN A 55 -19.20 16.96 26.03
CA GLN A 55 -20.22 17.31 27.02
C GLN A 55 -21.62 17.48 26.40
N ALA A 56 -21.74 18.18 25.26
CA ALA A 56 -23.01 18.39 24.58
C ALA A 56 -23.71 17.09 24.14
N VAL A 57 -22.93 16.05 23.81
CA VAL A 57 -23.49 14.71 23.48
C VAL A 57 -24.17 14.11 24.71
N ILE A 58 -23.53 14.17 25.88
CA ILE A 58 -24.09 13.63 27.13
C ILE A 58 -25.28 14.46 27.59
N GLU A 59 -25.20 15.79 27.50
CA GLU A 59 -26.34 16.67 27.79
C GLU A 59 -27.56 16.35 26.93
N SER A 60 -27.35 16.01 25.66
CA SER A 60 -28.45 15.61 24.76
C SER A 60 -29.11 14.32 25.23
N LEU A 61 -28.32 13.32 25.66
CA LEU A 61 -28.85 12.06 26.21
C LEU A 61 -29.62 12.29 27.51
N LEU A 62 -29.10 13.13 28.41
CA LEU A 62 -29.79 13.51 29.65
C LEU A 62 -31.12 14.25 29.39
N LYS A 63 -31.25 14.92 28.24
CA LYS A 63 -32.49 15.59 27.78
C LYS A 63 -33.37 14.70 26.90
N GLU A 64 -33.02 13.43 26.69
CA GLU A 64 -33.72 12.51 25.77
C GLU A 64 -33.73 12.95 24.30
N TYR A 65 -32.79 13.82 23.92
CA TYR A 65 -32.66 14.22 22.53
C TYR A 65 -31.88 13.17 21.75
N PRO A 66 -32.31 12.86 20.50
CA PRO A 66 -31.58 11.93 19.66
C PRO A 66 -30.20 12.52 19.37
N ILE A 67 -29.15 11.73 19.57
CA ILE A 67 -27.78 12.14 19.23
C ILE A 67 -27.51 12.05 17.72
N GLY A 68 -28.56 11.93 16.90
CA GLY A 68 -28.53 11.81 15.45
C GLY A 68 -28.37 10.37 14.96
N LEU A 69 -28.67 10.18 13.67
CA LEU A 69 -28.53 8.90 12.98
C LEU A 69 -27.06 8.49 12.90
N LEU A 70 -26.80 7.19 13.04
CA LEU A 70 -25.47 6.58 12.93
C LEU A 70 -25.47 5.58 11.77
N TYR A 71 -24.26 5.26 11.32
CA TYR A 71 -24.07 4.43 10.15
C TYR A 71 -22.90 3.47 10.37
N PHE A 72 -23.15 2.18 10.22
CA PHE A 72 -22.13 1.13 10.35
C PHE A 72 -21.96 0.40 9.01
N ASN A 73 -20.73 0.01 8.70
CA ASN A 73 -20.41 -0.91 7.62
C ASN A 73 -20.34 -2.33 8.15
N LYS A 74 -20.93 -3.29 7.46
CA LYS A 74 -20.72 -4.71 7.72
C LYS A 74 -19.55 -5.20 6.86
N VAL A 75 -18.41 -5.45 7.50
CA VAL A 75 -17.19 -5.90 6.82
C VAL A 75 -17.22 -7.41 6.57
N ARG A 76 -17.72 -8.17 7.55
CA ARG A 76 -17.96 -9.62 7.49
C ARG A 76 -18.94 -10.01 8.58
N ASP A 77 -19.35 -11.27 8.63
CA ASP A 77 -20.27 -11.73 9.67
C ASP A 77 -19.71 -11.46 11.07
N ASN A 78 -20.54 -10.84 11.93
CA ASN A 78 -20.21 -10.36 13.26
C ASN A 78 -19.06 -9.32 13.35
N ALA A 79 -18.69 -8.65 12.26
CA ALA A 79 -17.74 -7.54 12.28
C ALA A 79 -18.33 -6.30 11.60
N LEU A 80 -18.52 -5.27 12.41
CA LEU A 80 -19.05 -3.97 12.04
C LEU A 80 -17.97 -2.90 12.22
N GLU A 81 -17.98 -1.89 11.38
CA GLU A 81 -17.13 -0.71 11.51
C GLU A 81 -17.98 0.56 11.45
N VAL A 82 -17.64 1.56 12.26
CA VAL A 82 -18.35 2.85 12.18
C VAL A 82 -18.01 3.55 10.86
N LEU A 83 -19.04 3.93 10.11
CA LEU A 83 -18.93 4.82 8.95
C LEU A 83 -19.19 6.27 9.35
N ASP A 84 -20.22 6.53 10.15
CA ASP A 84 -20.48 7.86 10.71
C ASP A 84 -20.98 7.76 12.15
N GLY A 85 -20.62 8.75 12.95
CA GLY A 85 -20.98 8.84 14.36
C GLY A 85 -19.89 8.45 15.35
N GLN A 86 -18.67 8.18 14.89
CA GLN A 86 -17.52 7.82 15.76
C GLN A 86 -17.38 8.78 16.94
N GLN A 87 -17.34 10.09 16.67
CA GLN A 87 -17.13 11.10 17.71
C GLN A 87 -18.23 11.09 18.78
N ARG A 88 -19.48 10.79 18.39
CA ARG A 88 -20.61 10.70 19.32
C ARG A 88 -20.48 9.46 20.19
N ILE A 89 -20.27 8.29 19.57
CA ILE A 89 -20.11 7.02 20.28
C ILE A 89 -18.91 7.07 21.24
N THR A 90 -17.76 7.57 20.78
CA THR A 90 -16.56 7.72 21.62
C THR A 90 -16.80 8.65 22.80
N SER A 91 -17.56 9.74 22.64
CA SER A 91 -17.92 10.64 23.75
C SER A 91 -18.71 9.91 24.83
N VAL A 92 -19.69 9.09 24.44
CA VAL A 92 -20.49 8.31 25.39
C VAL A 92 -19.65 7.27 26.13
N GLY A 93 -18.84 6.49 25.41
CA GLY A 93 -17.98 5.50 26.05
C GLY A 93 -16.92 6.12 26.98
N ARG A 94 -16.32 7.27 26.59
CA ARG A 94 -15.44 8.05 27.47
C ARG A 94 -16.14 8.52 28.75
N PHE A 95 -17.39 8.95 28.65
CA PHE A 95 -18.16 9.40 29.80
C PHE A 95 -18.49 8.24 30.75
N VAL A 96 -19.01 7.13 30.22
CA VAL A 96 -19.38 5.93 30.98
C VAL A 96 -18.16 5.30 31.68
N THR A 97 -16.98 5.39 31.06
CA THR A 97 -15.71 4.94 31.64
C THR A 97 -15.02 5.98 32.55
N GLY A 98 -15.69 7.10 32.83
CA GLY A 98 -15.22 8.11 33.79
C GLY A 98 -14.06 8.98 33.31
N LYS A 99 -13.86 9.15 31.99
CA LYS A 99 -12.76 9.95 31.44
C LYS A 99 -12.99 11.46 31.52
N PHE A 100 -14.23 11.92 31.68
CA PHE A 100 -14.58 13.31 31.89
C PHE A 100 -15.89 13.44 32.67
N ALA A 101 -16.15 14.64 33.18
CA ALA A 101 -17.38 14.99 33.89
C ALA A 101 -18.24 15.96 33.06
N VAL A 102 -19.55 15.97 33.33
CA VAL A 102 -20.50 16.93 32.75
C VAL A 102 -21.11 17.79 33.84
N LYS A 103 -21.54 19.00 33.51
CA LYS A 103 -22.19 19.87 34.47
C LYS A 103 -23.66 19.52 34.62
N ASP A 104 -24.14 19.44 35.86
CA ASP A 104 -25.56 19.34 36.16
C ASP A 104 -26.27 20.69 36.01
N ALA A 105 -27.59 20.71 36.25
CA ALA A 105 -28.41 21.92 36.14
C ALA A 105 -27.97 23.05 37.11
N ASN A 106 -27.21 22.73 38.15
CA ASN A 106 -26.69 23.67 39.14
C ASN A 106 -25.23 24.07 38.86
N GLY A 107 -24.63 23.53 37.78
CA GLY A 107 -23.26 23.81 37.38
C GLY A 107 -22.20 22.94 38.07
N HIS A 108 -22.60 21.93 38.86
CA HIS A 108 -21.65 21.02 39.49
C HIS A 108 -21.21 19.93 38.52
N GLU A 109 -19.92 19.59 38.56
CA GLU A 109 -19.36 18.53 37.73
C GLU A 109 -19.73 17.14 38.28
N GLN A 110 -20.28 16.30 37.40
CA GLN A 110 -20.65 14.93 37.71
C GLN A 110 -20.02 13.95 36.73
N TYR A 111 -19.35 12.94 37.29
CA TYR A 111 -18.92 11.75 36.57
C TYR A 111 -20.07 10.75 36.49
N PHE A 112 -20.05 9.87 35.48
CA PHE A 112 -21.08 8.84 35.31
C PHE A 112 -21.32 8.01 36.58
N SER A 113 -20.25 7.60 37.28
CA SER A 113 -20.35 6.83 38.53
C SER A 113 -21.02 7.60 39.68
N GLY A 114 -20.91 8.93 39.69
CA GLY A 114 -21.49 9.81 40.71
C GLY A 114 -22.91 10.29 40.41
N MET A 115 -23.43 10.03 39.21
CA MET A 115 -24.80 10.41 38.83
C MET A 115 -25.85 9.58 39.57
N ALA A 116 -27.07 10.11 39.70
CA ALA A 116 -28.20 9.33 40.21
C ALA A 116 -28.49 8.12 39.30
N GLU A 117 -28.93 7.01 39.88
CA GLU A 117 -29.20 5.77 39.15
C GLU A 117 -30.15 5.97 37.97
N VAL A 118 -31.23 6.72 38.17
CA VAL A 118 -32.20 7.08 37.13
C VAL A 118 -31.54 7.81 35.95
N GLN A 119 -30.56 8.68 36.19
CA GLN A 119 -29.84 9.39 35.12
C GLN A 119 -28.87 8.46 34.38
N ARG A 120 -28.20 7.53 35.10
CA ARG A 120 -27.34 6.53 34.49
C ARG A 120 -28.15 5.60 33.59
N GLU A 121 -29.27 5.08 34.07
CA GLU A 121 -30.19 4.24 33.29
C GLU A 121 -30.73 4.98 32.07
N LYS A 122 -31.08 6.26 32.23
CA LYS A 122 -31.52 7.11 31.12
C LYS A 122 -30.48 7.18 30.00
N ILE A 123 -29.20 7.34 30.35
CA ILE A 123 -28.11 7.34 29.37
C ILE A 123 -27.93 5.94 28.76
N MET A 124 -27.85 4.89 29.58
CA MET A 124 -27.52 3.54 29.12
C MET A 124 -28.64 2.91 28.26
N ASN A 125 -29.89 3.25 28.54
CA ASN A 125 -31.06 2.75 27.80
C ASN A 125 -31.43 3.61 26.59
N ALA A 126 -30.74 4.74 26.37
CA ALA A 126 -31.01 5.60 25.23
C ALA A 126 -30.84 4.82 23.91
N SER A 127 -31.86 4.90 23.06
CA SER A 127 -31.89 4.17 21.79
C SER A 127 -31.17 4.94 20.69
N LEU A 128 -30.25 4.26 20.02
CA LEU A 128 -29.50 4.71 18.86
C LEU A 128 -30.11 4.11 17.59
N LEU A 129 -30.40 4.98 16.63
CA LEU A 129 -30.78 4.58 15.28
C LEU A 129 -29.54 4.40 14.43
N VAL A 130 -29.35 3.19 13.90
CA VAL A 130 -28.18 2.82 13.12
C VAL A 130 -28.60 2.20 11.81
N TYR A 131 -28.17 2.75 10.68
CA TYR A 131 -28.21 2.01 9.43
C TYR A 131 -26.96 1.12 9.33
N VAL A 132 -27.19 -0.19 9.25
CA VAL A 132 -26.15 -1.16 8.91
C VAL A 132 -26.13 -1.31 7.40
N CYS A 133 -24.98 -1.04 6.82
CA CYS A 133 -24.72 -0.99 5.40
C CYS A 133 -23.93 -2.21 4.96
N GLU A 134 -24.35 -2.85 3.89
CA GLU A 134 -23.67 -4.00 3.27
C GLU A 134 -23.66 -3.80 1.75
N GLY A 135 -22.49 -3.89 1.12
CA GLY A 135 -22.34 -3.65 -0.31
C GLY A 135 -20.89 -3.68 -0.76
N ASP A 136 -20.68 -3.45 -2.05
CA ASP A 136 -19.34 -3.45 -2.63
C ASP A 136 -18.58 -2.16 -2.28
N GLU A 137 -17.26 -2.25 -2.22
CA GLU A 137 -16.35 -1.16 -1.84
C GLU A 137 -16.60 0.18 -2.60
N PRO A 138 -16.88 0.19 -3.93
CA PRO A 138 -17.19 1.43 -4.65
C PRO A 138 -18.51 2.08 -4.22
N GLU A 139 -19.53 1.29 -3.89
CA GLU A 139 -20.82 1.81 -3.46
C GLU A 139 -20.74 2.42 -2.06
N ILE A 140 -20.03 1.74 -1.14
CA ILE A 140 -19.75 2.24 0.20
C ILE A 140 -18.97 3.56 0.11
N LYS A 141 -18.00 3.66 -0.79
CA LYS A 141 -17.20 4.87 -1.05
C LYS A 141 -18.05 6.06 -1.48
N ASP A 142 -18.90 5.90 -2.48
CA ASP A 142 -19.69 7.03 -3.00
C ASP A 142 -20.77 7.47 -2.01
N TRP A 143 -21.31 6.52 -1.28
CA TRP A 143 -22.23 6.82 -0.18
C TRP A 143 -21.53 7.53 0.99
N PHE A 144 -20.30 7.12 1.34
CA PHE A 144 -19.49 7.78 2.36
C PHE A 144 -19.25 9.26 2.02
N LYS A 145 -18.95 9.57 0.74
CA LYS A 145 -18.86 10.97 0.28
C LYS A 145 -20.17 11.72 0.45
N THR A 146 -21.30 11.06 0.21
CA THR A 146 -22.64 11.67 0.23
C THR A 146 -23.10 12.03 1.65
N ILE A 147 -22.83 11.17 2.65
CA ILE A 147 -23.27 11.44 4.04
C ILE A 147 -22.41 12.47 4.75
N ASN A 148 -21.12 12.53 4.43
CA ASN A 148 -20.20 13.49 5.04
C ASN A 148 -20.49 14.97 4.68
N ILE A 149 -21.55 15.25 3.91
CA ILE A 149 -22.00 16.60 3.54
C ILE A 149 -22.61 17.36 4.72
N ALA A 150 -23.27 16.68 5.67
CA ALA A 150 -24.01 17.35 6.76
C ALA A 150 -23.19 17.64 8.04
N GLY A 151 -22.01 17.02 8.18
CA GLY A 151 -21.12 17.16 9.35
C GLY A 151 -19.94 18.09 9.11
N VAL A 152 -18.96 18.09 10.02
CA VAL A 152 -17.63 18.68 9.72
C VAL A 152 -17.04 17.87 8.57
N PRO A 153 -16.87 18.46 7.37
CA PRO A 153 -16.49 17.70 6.19
C PRO A 153 -15.15 17.01 6.43
N LEU A 154 -15.09 15.72 6.11
CA LEU A 154 -13.81 15.03 6.01
C LEU A 154 -13.01 15.64 4.86
N THR A 155 -11.72 15.83 5.08
CA THR A 155 -10.78 16.19 4.03
C THR A 155 -10.75 15.09 2.97
N GLN A 156 -10.38 15.46 1.73
CA GLN A 156 -10.22 14.49 0.64
C GLN A 156 -9.32 13.31 1.04
N GLN A 157 -8.31 13.55 1.87
CA GLN A 157 -7.41 12.50 2.36
C GLN A 157 -8.08 11.54 3.34
N GLU A 158 -8.93 12.05 4.24
CA GLU A 158 -9.68 11.20 5.17
C GLU A 158 -10.71 10.34 4.42
N ILE A 159 -11.32 10.88 3.35
CA ILE A 159 -12.16 10.12 2.43
C ILE A 159 -11.34 9.03 1.73
N LEU A 160 -10.17 9.36 1.18
CA LEU A 160 -9.30 8.38 0.51
C LEU A 160 -8.82 7.29 1.46
N ASN A 161 -8.43 7.63 2.69
CA ASN A 161 -8.01 6.64 3.68
C ASN A 161 -9.15 5.69 4.05
N ALA A 162 -10.38 6.20 4.20
CA ALA A 162 -11.57 5.40 4.50
C ALA A 162 -11.91 4.42 3.40
N VAL A 163 -11.72 4.88 2.17
CA VAL A 163 -12.01 4.11 0.97
C VAL A 163 -10.95 3.05 0.70
N TYR A 164 -9.67 3.40 0.84
CA TYR A 164 -8.56 2.54 0.41
C TYR A 164 -7.91 1.80 1.59
N SER A 165 -8.70 1.48 2.63
CA SER A 165 -8.21 0.77 3.81
C SER A 165 -7.77 -0.66 3.46
N GLY A 166 -6.60 -1.08 3.97
CA GLY A 166 -6.04 -2.40 3.66
C GLY A 166 -4.57 -2.55 4.08
N PRO A 167 -4.01 -3.77 4.00
CA PRO A 167 -2.69 -4.09 4.57
C PRO A 167 -1.57 -3.17 4.09
N PHE A 168 -1.65 -2.67 2.83
CA PHE A 168 -0.68 -1.72 2.28
C PHE A 168 -0.77 -0.34 2.95
N VAL A 169 -1.98 0.22 3.09
CA VAL A 169 -2.18 1.55 3.70
C VAL A 169 -1.93 1.50 5.21
N THR A 170 -2.29 0.40 5.86
CA THR A 170 -1.96 0.14 7.28
C THR A 170 -0.45 0.07 7.50
N ARG A 171 0.28 -0.73 6.70
CA ARG A 171 1.75 -0.81 6.81
C ARG A 171 2.46 0.47 6.42
N ALA A 172 1.98 1.18 5.39
CA ALA A 172 2.50 2.50 5.06
C ALA A 172 2.29 3.48 6.23
N ARG A 173 1.17 3.38 6.96
CA ARG A 173 0.98 4.18 8.17
C ARG A 173 1.90 3.76 9.31
N GLU A 174 2.11 2.47 9.56
CA GLU A 174 3.05 2.01 10.59
C GLU A 174 4.48 2.50 10.33
N GLU A 175 4.91 2.44 9.06
CA GLU A 175 6.25 2.87 8.63
C GLU A 175 6.41 4.39 8.62
N PHE A 176 5.38 5.14 8.19
CA PHE A 176 5.49 6.58 7.93
C PHE A 176 4.78 7.49 8.96
N SER A 177 3.90 6.98 9.82
CA SER A 177 3.13 7.82 10.77
C SER A 177 3.81 8.02 12.12
N ASN A 178 4.87 7.27 12.43
CA ASN A 178 5.64 7.47 13.65
C ASN A 178 6.71 8.54 13.46
N SER A 179 6.29 9.80 13.53
CA SER A 179 7.12 10.90 14.04
C SER A 179 6.23 12.02 14.56
N ASN A 180 6.48 12.45 15.80
CA ASN A 180 5.71 13.46 16.54
C ASN A 180 5.88 14.89 15.97
N ASN A 181 5.65 15.09 14.66
CA ASN A 181 5.82 16.40 14.04
C ASN A 181 4.74 16.65 12.98
N SER A 182 3.91 17.67 13.21
CA SER A 182 2.85 18.12 12.29
C SER A 182 3.40 18.63 10.95
N LEU A 183 4.66 19.05 10.88
CA LEU A 183 5.36 19.36 9.64
C LEU A 183 5.68 18.10 8.84
N VAL A 184 5.95 16.98 9.51
CA VAL A 184 6.20 15.68 8.86
C VAL A 184 4.91 15.11 8.29
N GLN A 185 3.76 15.25 8.95
CA GLN A 185 2.45 14.88 8.38
C GLN A 185 2.11 15.68 7.10
N LYS A 186 2.43 16.99 7.06
CA LYS A 186 2.26 17.83 5.87
C LYS A 186 3.28 17.50 4.77
N TRP A 187 4.52 17.19 5.17
CA TRP A 187 5.60 16.79 4.27
C TRP A 187 5.35 15.41 3.66
N LEU A 188 4.92 14.42 4.43
CA LEU A 188 4.53 13.08 3.99
C LEU A 188 3.32 13.10 3.06
N LYS A 189 2.31 13.93 3.37
CA LYS A 189 1.15 14.12 2.49
C LYS A 189 1.57 14.76 1.16
N SER A 190 2.43 15.78 1.19
CA SER A 190 2.97 16.39 -0.03
C SER A 190 3.86 15.41 -0.80
N HIS A 191 4.68 14.63 -0.10
CA HIS A 191 5.60 13.67 -0.70
C HIS A 191 4.84 12.51 -1.34
N PHE A 192 3.83 11.96 -0.69
CA PHE A 192 3.00 10.89 -1.24
C PHE A 192 2.22 11.33 -2.47
N THR A 193 1.58 12.52 -2.44
CA THR A 193 0.91 13.07 -3.62
C THR A 193 1.90 13.30 -4.76
N LYS A 194 3.11 13.81 -4.47
CA LYS A 194 4.16 13.97 -5.48
C LYS A 194 4.60 12.64 -6.10
N VAL A 195 4.70 11.57 -5.31
CA VAL A 195 5.03 10.23 -5.81
C VAL A 195 3.93 9.73 -6.76
N ILE A 196 2.67 9.84 -6.36
CA ILE A 196 1.53 9.40 -7.19
C ILE A 196 1.39 10.23 -8.47
N ASP A 197 1.50 11.56 -8.35
CA ASP A 197 1.43 12.48 -9.49
C ASP A 197 2.58 12.21 -10.47
N TRP A 198 3.79 11.96 -9.96
CA TRP A 198 4.93 11.60 -10.77
C TRP A 198 4.72 10.26 -11.49
N ILE A 199 4.29 9.21 -10.78
CA ILE A 199 4.01 7.90 -11.40
C ILE A 199 2.96 8.05 -12.49
N SER A 200 1.88 8.78 -12.21
CA SER A 200 0.77 8.99 -13.15
C SER A 200 1.16 9.88 -14.32
N GLY A 201 2.15 10.77 -14.13
CA GLY A 201 2.74 11.57 -15.18
C GLY A 201 3.67 10.76 -16.09
N VAL A 202 4.46 9.85 -15.54
CA VAL A 202 5.45 9.05 -16.27
C VAL A 202 4.82 7.83 -16.96
N PHE A 203 3.92 7.12 -16.28
CA PHE A 203 3.32 5.88 -16.77
C PHE A 203 1.82 6.06 -17.04
N THR A 204 1.46 6.12 -18.32
CA THR A 204 0.05 6.18 -18.75
C THR A 204 -0.63 4.81 -18.76
N ASP A 205 0.15 3.74 -18.89
CA ASP A 205 -0.33 2.36 -18.83
C ASP A 205 -0.25 1.85 -17.38
N VAL A 206 -1.35 1.28 -16.88
CA VAL A 206 -1.43 0.71 -15.53
C VAL A 206 -1.39 -0.81 -15.63
N GLU A 207 -0.26 -1.39 -15.24
CA GLU A 207 0.01 -2.83 -15.35
C GLU A 207 -0.05 -3.53 -13.99
N SER A 208 -0.42 -4.81 -13.99
CA SER A 208 -0.58 -5.58 -12.75
C SER A 208 0.73 -5.74 -11.96
N GLU A 209 1.85 -5.75 -12.68
CA GLU A 209 3.22 -5.91 -12.22
C GLU A 209 3.73 -4.67 -11.45
N MET A 210 3.03 -3.53 -11.55
CA MET A 210 3.33 -2.32 -10.79
C MET A 210 2.99 -2.47 -9.30
N LYS A 211 2.17 -3.46 -8.92
CA LYS A 211 1.76 -3.70 -7.54
C LYS A 211 2.93 -4.22 -6.69
N GLY A 212 3.20 -3.53 -5.59
CA GLY A 212 4.22 -3.91 -4.62
C GLY A 212 5.64 -3.46 -4.97
N LEU A 213 5.81 -2.58 -5.97
CA LEU A 213 7.08 -1.89 -6.19
C LEU A 213 7.32 -0.84 -5.10
N GLU A 214 8.59 -0.63 -4.76
CA GLU A 214 9.08 0.35 -3.79
C GLU A 214 9.04 1.78 -4.37
N TRP A 215 7.83 2.25 -4.71
CA TRP A 215 7.60 3.51 -5.44
C TRP A 215 8.19 4.75 -4.76
N GLY A 216 8.27 4.78 -3.43
CA GLY A 216 8.92 5.87 -2.70
C GLY A 216 10.42 5.95 -2.97
N ARG A 217 11.12 4.80 -2.94
CA ARG A 217 12.54 4.71 -3.30
C ARG A 217 12.75 5.10 -4.77
N LEU A 218 11.90 4.58 -5.66
CA LEU A 218 11.98 4.88 -7.09
C LEU A 218 11.78 6.37 -7.35
N TYR A 219 10.81 7.01 -6.69
CA TYR A 219 10.63 8.45 -6.76
C TYR A 219 11.91 9.19 -6.38
N GLU A 220 12.46 8.94 -5.19
CA GLU A 220 13.68 9.64 -4.74
C GLU A 220 14.87 9.48 -5.70
N ALA A 221 15.01 8.30 -6.32
CA ALA A 221 16.08 8.02 -7.27
C ALA A 221 15.86 8.68 -8.64
N TYR A 222 14.61 8.74 -9.12
CA TYR A 222 14.33 8.92 -10.55
C TYR A 222 13.45 10.14 -10.88
N HIS A 223 12.80 10.79 -9.91
CA HIS A 223 11.81 11.86 -10.17
C HIS A 223 12.38 13.16 -10.77
N LYS A 224 13.70 13.34 -10.71
CA LYS A 224 14.37 14.53 -11.27
C LYS A 224 14.70 14.40 -12.75
N GLN A 225 14.52 13.21 -13.32
CA GLN A 225 14.74 12.96 -14.73
C GLN A 225 13.46 13.29 -15.50
N ASP A 226 13.63 13.74 -16.74
CA ASP A 226 12.52 13.99 -17.65
C ASP A 226 12.14 12.70 -18.37
N TYR A 227 10.84 12.43 -18.44
CA TYR A 227 10.28 11.28 -19.14
C TYR A 227 9.24 11.75 -20.14
N ASP A 228 9.29 11.20 -21.35
CA ASP A 228 8.20 11.31 -22.31
C ASP A 228 7.21 10.15 -22.05
N PRO A 229 5.98 10.43 -21.59
CA PRO A 229 5.03 9.37 -21.23
C PRO A 229 4.64 8.49 -22.42
N VAL A 230 4.68 9.03 -23.64
CA VAL A 230 4.38 8.27 -24.87
C VAL A 230 5.48 7.26 -25.15
N GLU A 231 6.73 7.66 -25.00
CA GLU A 231 7.88 6.77 -25.20
C GLU A 231 7.98 5.74 -24.08
N VAL A 232 7.74 6.13 -22.82
CA VAL A 232 7.68 5.21 -21.68
C VAL A 232 6.60 4.14 -21.91
N SER A 233 5.39 4.55 -22.30
CA SER A 233 4.28 3.64 -22.62
C SER A 233 4.68 2.63 -23.71
N LYS A 234 5.33 3.10 -24.78
CA LYS A 234 5.83 2.22 -25.85
C LYS A 234 6.84 1.19 -25.31
N GLN A 235 7.83 1.63 -24.54
CA GLN A 235 8.85 0.75 -23.96
C GLN A 235 8.25 -0.28 -22.99
N VAL A 236 7.29 0.12 -22.15
CA VAL A 236 6.58 -0.80 -21.25
C VAL A 236 5.92 -1.92 -22.06
N ARG A 237 5.18 -1.58 -23.12
CA ARG A 237 4.48 -2.58 -23.97
C ARG A 237 5.45 -3.49 -24.70
N GLU A 238 6.54 -2.96 -25.24
CA GLU A 238 7.57 -3.75 -25.94
C GLU A 238 8.25 -4.74 -24.97
N LEU A 239 8.66 -4.27 -23.79
CA LEU A 239 9.36 -5.11 -22.81
C LEU A 239 8.44 -6.15 -22.17
N LEU A 240 7.20 -5.79 -21.82
CA LEU A 240 6.24 -6.73 -21.23
C LEU A 240 5.67 -7.73 -22.25
N SER A 241 5.74 -7.46 -23.55
CA SER A 241 5.37 -8.45 -24.58
C SER A 241 6.53 -9.37 -24.96
N SER A 242 7.77 -9.03 -24.59
CA SER A 242 8.95 -9.84 -24.90
C SER A 242 9.03 -11.09 -24.01
N PHE A 243 9.20 -12.25 -24.67
CA PHE A 243 9.44 -13.54 -24.00
C PHE A 243 10.84 -13.62 -23.36
N GLU A 244 11.73 -12.68 -23.68
CA GLU A 244 13.10 -12.62 -23.17
C GLU A 244 13.16 -12.09 -21.73
N ILE A 245 12.16 -11.31 -21.30
CA ILE A 245 12.10 -10.71 -19.97
C ILE A 245 11.58 -11.73 -18.95
N LYS A 246 12.41 -12.11 -17.98
CA LYS A 246 11.96 -12.99 -16.88
C LYS A 246 11.39 -12.21 -15.71
N ASP A 247 12.00 -11.08 -15.38
CA ASP A 247 11.51 -10.23 -14.30
C ASP A 247 10.73 -9.05 -14.87
N ARG A 248 9.42 -9.28 -14.99
CA ARG A 248 8.46 -8.29 -15.50
C ARG A 248 8.29 -7.10 -14.56
N ARG A 249 8.57 -7.24 -13.26
CA ARG A 249 8.47 -6.15 -12.29
C ARG A 249 9.65 -5.19 -12.42
N GLY A 250 10.82 -5.70 -12.76
CA GLY A 250 12.00 -4.87 -12.97
C GLY A 250 11.94 -3.96 -14.20
N VAL A 251 10.97 -4.16 -15.11
CA VAL A 251 10.80 -3.36 -16.32
C VAL A 251 10.62 -1.87 -16.01
N PHE A 252 9.83 -1.55 -14.97
CA PHE A 252 9.53 -0.15 -14.63
C PHE A 252 10.78 0.59 -14.14
N GLU A 253 11.56 -0.02 -13.24
CA GLU A 253 12.82 0.57 -12.79
C GLU A 253 13.88 0.61 -13.89
N TYR A 254 13.92 -0.40 -14.76
CA TYR A 254 14.81 -0.41 -15.92
C TYR A 254 14.56 0.78 -16.85
N ILE A 255 13.29 1.06 -17.17
CA ILE A 255 12.90 2.21 -17.99
C ILE A 255 13.25 3.52 -17.27
N LEU A 256 12.92 3.64 -15.97
CA LEU A 256 13.27 4.82 -15.17
C LEU A 256 14.78 5.06 -15.09
N GLY A 257 15.58 4.00 -15.10
CA GLY A 257 17.04 4.05 -15.16
C GLY A 257 17.61 4.34 -16.55
N GLY A 258 16.78 4.75 -17.51
CA GLY A 258 17.21 5.03 -18.88
C GLY A 258 17.61 3.79 -19.67
N SER A 259 17.03 2.63 -19.34
CA SER A 259 17.26 1.35 -20.01
C SER A 259 18.73 0.88 -19.98
N GLN A 260 19.40 1.03 -18.83
CA GLN A 260 20.82 0.67 -18.68
C GLN A 260 21.04 -0.64 -17.92
N ASP A 261 20.41 -0.80 -16.75
CA ASP A 261 20.67 -1.96 -15.87
C ASP A 261 19.79 -3.17 -16.22
N THR A 262 20.25 -3.97 -17.17
CA THR A 262 19.56 -5.17 -17.64
C THR A 262 19.41 -6.27 -16.58
N LYS A 263 20.09 -6.17 -15.43
CA LYS A 263 19.94 -7.11 -14.31
C LYS A 263 18.54 -7.02 -13.69
N LEU A 264 17.93 -5.84 -13.73
CA LEU A 264 16.59 -5.59 -13.20
C LEU A 264 15.53 -6.45 -13.90
N ILE A 265 15.66 -6.68 -15.20
CA ILE A 265 14.68 -7.39 -16.02
C ILE A 265 15.02 -8.88 -16.24
N ASN A 266 16.19 -9.32 -15.76
CA ASN A 266 16.67 -10.70 -15.83
C ASN A 266 16.47 -11.33 -17.23
N VAL A 267 17.08 -10.71 -18.25
CA VAL A 267 16.95 -11.14 -19.64
C VAL A 267 17.43 -12.59 -19.81
N ARG A 268 16.57 -13.46 -20.37
CA ARG A 268 16.93 -14.83 -20.71
C ARG A 268 17.78 -14.83 -21.98
N VAL A 269 19.00 -15.31 -21.86
CA VAL A 269 20.04 -15.10 -22.88
C VAL A 269 19.89 -16.00 -24.10
N PHE A 270 19.70 -17.32 -23.98
CA PHE A 270 19.51 -18.25 -25.12
C PHE A 270 18.82 -19.55 -24.66
N ASP A 271 18.06 -20.21 -25.54
CA ASP A 271 17.47 -21.53 -25.25
C ASP A 271 18.52 -22.67 -25.32
N GLU A 272 18.21 -23.81 -24.70
CA GLU A 272 19.15 -24.95 -24.65
C GLU A 272 19.55 -25.50 -26.04
N PRO A 273 18.65 -25.59 -27.03
CA PRO A 273 19.02 -25.94 -28.40
C PRO A 273 20.08 -25.01 -29.00
N THR A 274 19.89 -23.70 -28.90
CA THR A 274 20.82 -22.69 -29.44
C THR A 274 22.19 -22.83 -28.81
N LYS A 275 22.27 -22.98 -27.48
CA LYS A 275 23.54 -23.19 -26.77
C LYS A 275 24.31 -24.39 -27.30
N LYS A 276 23.62 -25.53 -27.51
CA LYS A 276 24.25 -26.75 -28.02
C LYS A 276 24.78 -26.58 -29.44
N VAL A 277 24.02 -25.91 -30.32
CA VAL A 277 24.42 -25.64 -31.70
C VAL A 277 25.68 -24.77 -31.73
N VAL A 278 25.69 -23.66 -30.98
CA VAL A 278 26.79 -22.69 -30.95
C VAL A 278 28.04 -23.31 -30.30
N TYR A 279 27.88 -24.04 -29.19
CA TYR A 279 28.96 -24.79 -28.55
C TYR A 279 29.64 -25.77 -29.51
N ALA A 280 28.86 -26.57 -30.24
CA ALA A 280 29.40 -27.54 -31.18
C ALA A 280 30.20 -26.85 -32.31
N LYS A 281 29.65 -25.74 -32.84
CA LYS A 281 30.30 -24.93 -33.86
C LYS A 281 31.62 -24.32 -33.39
N GLN A 282 31.63 -23.66 -32.22
CA GLN A 282 32.84 -23.06 -31.64
C GLN A 282 33.90 -24.10 -31.31
N THR A 283 33.50 -25.23 -30.71
CA THR A 283 34.43 -26.29 -30.31
C THR A 283 35.11 -26.93 -31.52
N LYS A 284 34.36 -27.21 -32.60
CA LYS A 284 34.92 -27.75 -33.84
C LYS A 284 35.89 -26.77 -34.51
N ALA A 285 35.58 -25.47 -34.50
CA ALA A 285 36.46 -24.44 -35.05
C ALA A 285 37.76 -24.31 -34.23
N ALA A 286 37.63 -24.32 -32.90
CA ALA A 286 38.75 -24.23 -31.96
C ALA A 286 39.72 -25.42 -32.10
N GLN A 287 39.19 -26.65 -32.15
CA GLN A 287 39.99 -27.87 -32.36
C GLN A 287 40.78 -27.88 -33.67
N THR A 288 40.21 -27.32 -34.74
CA THR A 288 40.90 -27.22 -36.04
C THR A 288 42.07 -26.23 -36.00
N LYS A 289 41.95 -25.17 -35.20
CA LYS A 289 42.97 -24.12 -35.09
C LYS A 289 44.02 -24.36 -34.01
N GLY A 290 43.71 -25.22 -33.03
CA GLY A 290 44.53 -25.40 -31.83
C GLY A 290 44.24 -24.36 -30.74
N ASP A 291 43.13 -23.63 -30.82
CA ASP A 291 42.78 -22.57 -29.87
C ASP A 291 41.68 -23.01 -28.88
N SER A 292 41.36 -22.16 -27.90
CA SER A 292 40.26 -22.33 -26.98
C SER A 292 38.90 -22.16 -27.67
N ASN A 293 37.90 -22.93 -27.26
CA ASN A 293 36.51 -22.74 -27.67
C ASN A 293 35.83 -21.53 -26.99
N CYS A 294 36.51 -20.85 -26.07
CA CYS A 294 36.14 -19.52 -25.57
C CYS A 294 36.92 -18.44 -26.33
N PRO A 295 36.26 -17.56 -27.12
CA PRO A 295 36.93 -16.51 -27.90
C PRO A 295 37.85 -15.60 -27.09
N LEU A 296 37.49 -15.31 -25.83
CA LEU A 296 38.30 -14.46 -24.96
C LEU A 296 39.55 -15.18 -24.41
N CYS A 297 39.50 -16.50 -24.20
CA CYS A 297 40.69 -17.28 -23.90
C CYS A 297 41.61 -17.37 -25.12
N ALA A 298 41.04 -17.60 -26.31
CA ALA A 298 41.81 -17.73 -27.55
C ALA A 298 42.61 -16.46 -27.92
N ILE A 299 42.13 -15.27 -27.53
CA ILE A 299 42.85 -13.98 -27.74
C ILE A 299 43.87 -13.72 -26.62
N GLY A 300 43.73 -14.36 -25.46
CA GLY A 300 44.60 -14.17 -24.30
C GLY A 300 45.98 -14.79 -24.46
N HIS A 301 46.92 -14.36 -23.62
CA HIS A 301 48.26 -14.95 -23.49
C HIS A 301 48.38 -15.86 -22.26
N ASP A 302 47.26 -16.30 -21.70
CA ASP A 302 47.22 -17.11 -20.48
C ASP A 302 47.28 -18.61 -20.78
N ALA A 303 47.40 -19.40 -19.72
CA ALA A 303 47.47 -20.87 -19.80
C ALA A 303 46.22 -21.51 -20.42
N ASN A 304 45.15 -20.74 -20.65
CA ASN A 304 43.88 -21.24 -21.18
C ASN A 304 43.72 -21.00 -22.69
N HIS A 305 44.69 -20.42 -23.39
CA HIS A 305 44.51 -20.01 -24.80
C HIS A 305 44.20 -21.17 -25.76
N GLU A 306 44.59 -22.41 -25.45
CA GLU A 306 44.26 -23.63 -26.21
C GLU A 306 43.19 -24.50 -25.51
N LYS A 307 42.69 -24.08 -24.34
CA LYS A 307 41.82 -24.93 -23.51
C LYS A 307 40.44 -25.11 -24.14
N ILE A 308 40.03 -26.35 -24.35
CA ILE A 308 38.67 -26.71 -24.73
C ILE A 308 37.82 -26.93 -23.47
N TRP A 309 36.89 -26.01 -23.21
CA TRP A 309 35.98 -26.08 -22.08
C TRP A 309 34.78 -26.98 -22.41
N SER A 310 34.31 -27.76 -21.44
CA SER A 310 33.08 -28.54 -21.61
C SER A 310 31.83 -27.65 -21.58
N LEU A 311 30.71 -28.13 -22.12
CA LEU A 311 29.45 -27.37 -22.14
C LEU A 311 29.01 -26.93 -20.74
N SER A 312 29.26 -27.74 -19.69
CA SER A 312 28.91 -27.40 -18.30
C SER A 312 29.84 -26.35 -17.67
N GLU A 313 30.99 -26.07 -18.28
CA GLU A 313 31.95 -25.05 -17.87
C GLU A 313 31.79 -23.74 -18.65
N MET A 314 30.84 -23.70 -19.59
CA MET A 314 30.58 -22.55 -20.45
C MET A 314 29.16 -22.03 -20.24
N ASP A 315 29.00 -20.73 -20.50
CA ASP A 315 27.72 -20.06 -20.51
C ASP A 315 27.59 -19.29 -21.83
N ALA A 316 26.37 -19.28 -22.38
CA ALA A 316 26.07 -18.51 -23.58
C ALA A 316 25.94 -17.03 -23.24
N ASP A 317 26.36 -16.20 -24.19
CA ASP A 317 26.40 -14.76 -24.07
C ASP A 317 26.22 -14.13 -25.45
N HIS A 318 25.76 -12.89 -25.50
CA HIS A 318 25.62 -12.19 -26.78
C HIS A 318 26.99 -11.68 -27.28
N VAL A 319 27.21 -11.69 -28.58
CA VAL A 319 28.38 -11.03 -29.19
C VAL A 319 28.24 -9.52 -29.05
N SER A 320 27.12 -8.99 -29.52
CA SER A 320 26.65 -7.64 -29.26
C SER A 320 25.68 -7.68 -28.10
N ALA A 321 25.98 -6.95 -27.02
CA ALA A 321 25.13 -6.91 -25.83
C ALA A 321 23.69 -6.52 -26.19
N TRP A 322 22.70 -7.15 -25.54
CA TRP A 322 21.29 -6.84 -25.73
C TRP A 322 20.98 -5.35 -25.46
N SER A 323 21.63 -4.73 -24.46
CA SER A 323 21.54 -3.29 -24.17
C SER A 323 22.04 -2.38 -25.29
N LYS A 324 22.76 -2.92 -26.29
CA LYS A 324 23.22 -2.20 -27.49
C LYS A 324 22.41 -2.59 -28.73
N GLY A 325 21.23 -3.19 -28.55
CA GLY A 325 20.36 -3.65 -29.65
C GLY A 325 20.78 -5.01 -30.23
N GLY A 326 21.56 -5.81 -29.50
CA GLY A 326 21.91 -7.16 -29.93
C GLY A 326 20.74 -8.12 -29.77
N GLU A 327 20.22 -8.65 -30.88
CA GLU A 327 19.12 -9.63 -30.86
C GLU A 327 19.55 -10.97 -30.26
N THR A 328 18.60 -11.69 -29.64
CA THR A 328 18.80 -13.07 -29.17
C THR A 328 18.65 -14.06 -30.33
N SER A 329 19.67 -14.14 -31.16
CA SER A 329 19.73 -15.05 -32.31
C SER A 329 20.92 -16.01 -32.23
N VAL A 330 20.87 -17.09 -33.00
CA VAL A 330 21.98 -18.05 -33.09
C VAL A 330 23.26 -17.34 -33.59
N GLU A 331 23.11 -16.32 -34.42
CA GLU A 331 24.18 -15.52 -35.00
C GLU A 331 24.83 -14.57 -33.99
N ASN A 332 24.06 -14.06 -33.04
CA ASN A 332 24.56 -13.19 -31.97
C ASN A 332 24.93 -13.98 -30.70
N CYS A 333 24.86 -15.30 -30.70
CA CYS A 333 25.22 -16.15 -29.57
C CYS A 333 26.69 -16.58 -29.64
N GLN A 334 27.39 -16.47 -28.51
CA GLN A 334 28.71 -17.07 -28.29
C GLN A 334 28.77 -17.80 -26.96
N MET A 335 29.53 -18.88 -26.89
CA MET A 335 29.87 -19.58 -25.66
C MET A 335 31.16 -19.00 -25.07
N LEU A 336 31.10 -18.60 -23.81
CA LEU A 336 32.26 -18.16 -23.02
C LEU A 336 32.49 -19.11 -21.84
N CYS A 337 33.74 -19.30 -21.41
CA CYS A 337 33.98 -19.99 -20.15
C CYS A 337 33.35 -19.20 -18.99
N LYS A 338 32.92 -19.88 -17.93
CA LYS A 338 32.26 -19.25 -16.77
C LYS A 338 33.03 -18.05 -16.21
N THR A 339 34.35 -18.11 -16.18
CA THR A 339 35.20 -17.02 -15.68
C THR A 339 35.07 -15.78 -16.56
N HIS A 340 35.18 -15.92 -17.88
CA HIS A 340 35.05 -14.80 -18.81
C HIS A 340 33.62 -14.29 -18.93
N ASN A 341 32.62 -15.17 -18.88
CA ASN A 341 31.22 -14.75 -18.89
C ASN A 341 30.91 -13.88 -17.65
N ARG A 342 31.31 -14.33 -16.45
CA ARG A 342 31.16 -13.53 -15.22
C ARG A 342 31.92 -12.20 -15.26
N ALA A 343 33.15 -12.22 -15.79
CA ALA A 343 33.94 -10.99 -15.94
C ALA A 343 33.30 -9.99 -16.91
N LYS A 344 32.62 -10.49 -17.96
CA LYS A 344 31.91 -9.67 -18.94
C LYS A 344 30.60 -9.13 -18.38
N GLY A 345 29.84 -9.90 -17.60
CA GLY A 345 28.59 -9.45 -16.95
C GLY A 345 28.76 -8.48 -15.77
N ASN A 346 30.01 -8.26 -15.31
CA ASN A 346 30.36 -7.24 -14.32
C ASN A 346 30.79 -5.89 -14.92
N ARG A 347 30.74 -5.75 -16.25
CA ARG A 347 30.91 -4.51 -16.99
C ARG A 347 29.60 -4.10 -17.61
#